data_AF-A0A0G4E5D0-F1
#
_entry.id   AF-A0A0G4E5D0-F1
#
_cell.length_a   1.000
_cell.length_b   1.000
_cell.length_c   1.000
_cell.angle_alpha   90.00
_cell.angle_beta   90.00
_cell.angle_gamma   90.00
#
_symmetry.space_group_name_H-M   'P 1'
#
loop_
_entity.id
_entity.type
_entity.pdbx_description
1 polymer ?
#
loop_
_entity_poly.entity_id
_entity_poly.type
_entity_poly.pdbx_seq_one_letter_code
_entity_poly.pdbx_strand_id
1 'polypeptide(L)' 'MSIEKKSLTELDVEIQAVIVDPSTSSWLRTALQTGLERDPVDSANDAEILNEYLARRCDAALSSQ' A
#
# COMPACT_ATOMS: atom_id res chain seq x y z
N MET A 1 2.56 -25.23 7.29
CA MET A 1 2.90 -23.85 7.66
C MET A 1 1.59 -23.12 7.83
N SER A 2 1.12 -22.98 9.07
CA SER A 2 -0.13 -22.28 9.36
C SER A 2 0.12 -20.79 9.12
N ILE A 3 -0.50 -20.21 8.09
CA ILE A 3 -0.52 -18.75 7.97
C ILE A 3 -1.48 -18.28 9.06
N GLU A 4 -0.90 -17.72 10.13
CA GLU A 4 -1.66 -17.09 11.20
C GLU A 4 -2.42 -15.92 10.58
N LYS A 5 -3.75 -16.04 10.46
CA LYS A 5 -4.60 -14.95 9.99
C LYS A 5 -4.60 -13.88 11.09
N LYS A 6 -3.93 -12.76 10.85
CA LYS A 6 -4.11 -11.57 11.69
C LYS A 6 -5.57 -11.14 11.67
N SER A 7 -6.06 -10.72 12.82
CA SER A 7 -7.35 -10.04 12.91
C SER A 7 -7.27 -8.67 12.20
N LEU A 8 -8.42 -8.15 11.77
CA LEU A 8 -8.48 -6.82 11.13
C LEU A 8 -7.89 -5.74 12.04
N THR A 9 -8.13 -5.83 13.36
CA THR A 9 -7.63 -4.88 14.35
C THR A 9 -6.09 -4.88 14.45
N GLU A 10 -5.45 -6.04 14.36
CA GLU A 10 -3.98 -6.11 14.35
C GLU A 10 -3.40 -5.49 13.08
N LEU A 11 -4.06 -5.69 11.93
CA LEU A 11 -3.67 -5.06 10.67
C LEU A 11 -3.86 -3.54 10.70
N ASP A 12 -4.95 -3.05 11.30
CA ASP A 12 -5.20 -1.61 11.44
C ASP A 12 -4.10 -0.93 12.27
N VAL A 13 -3.61 -1.59 13.33
CA VAL A 13 -2.48 -1.09 14.13
C VAL A 13 -1.20 -1.01 13.32
N GLU A 14 -0.91 -2.01 12.48
CA GLU A 14 0.27 -2.03 11.61
C GLU A 14 0.20 -0.93 10.54
N ILE A 15 -0.96 -0.77 9.90
CA ILE A 15 -1.19 0.30 8.92
C ILE A 15 -1.04 1.67 9.60
N GLN A 16 -1.59 1.83 10.80
CA GLN A 16 -1.47 3.07 11.54
C GLN A 16 -0.01 3.38 11.90
N ALA A 17 0.80 2.38 12.24
CA ALA A 17 2.23 2.55 12.48
C ALA A 17 2.94 3.11 11.24
N VAL A 18 2.63 2.61 10.05
CA VAL A 18 3.15 3.16 8.78
C VAL A 18 2.65 4.59 8.54
N ILE A 19 1.37 4.87 8.80
CA ILE A 19 0.77 6.19 8.62
C ILE A 19 1.36 7.24 9.55
N VAL A 20 1.84 6.90 10.75
CA VAL A 20 2.41 7.88 11.70
C VAL A 20 3.93 8.01 11.61
N ASP A 21 4.62 7.02 11.04
CA ASP A 21 6.07 7.04 10.91
C ASP A 21 6.52 8.26 10.08
N PRO A 22 7.39 9.15 10.61
CA PRO A 22 7.85 10.34 9.88
C PRO A 22 8.71 10.02 8.65
N SER A 23 9.27 8.81 8.53
CA SER A 23 10.02 8.35 7.36
C SER A 23 9.13 7.88 6.21
N THR A 24 7.86 7.58 6.48
CA THR A 24 6.88 7.22 5.44
C THR A 24 6.64 8.40 4.51
N SER A 25 6.79 8.17 3.21
CA SER A 25 6.57 9.19 2.19
C SER A 25 5.14 9.75 2.27
N SER A 26 4.98 11.04 1.96
CA SER A 26 3.67 11.70 1.96
C SER A 26 2.68 11.01 1.01
N TRP A 27 3.18 10.50 -0.11
CA TRP A 27 2.37 9.76 -1.08
C TRP A 27 1.83 8.46 -0.50
N LEU A 28 2.69 7.61 0.11
CA LEU A 28 2.24 6.34 0.70
C LEU A 28 1.29 6.56 1.87
N ARG A 29 1.57 7.56 2.71
CA ARG A 29 0.67 7.95 3.81
C ARG A 29 -0.73 8.30 3.31
N THR A 30 -0.79 9.14 2.27
CA THR A 30 -2.06 9.56 1.66
C THR A 30 -2.79 8.38 1.02
N ALA A 31 -2.07 7.50 0.32
CA ALA A 31 -2.66 6.30 -0.29
C ALA A 31 -3.28 5.36 0.76
N LEU A 32 -2.60 5.12 1.88
CA LEU A 32 -3.13 4.31 2.97
C LEU A 32 -4.34 4.97 3.63
N GLN A 33 -4.27 6.26 3.95
CA GLN A 33 -5.39 7.00 4.58
C GLN A 33 -6.64 6.98 3.70
N THR A 34 -6.50 7.28 2.41
CA THR A 34 -7.63 7.28 1.47
C THR A 34 -8.14 5.87 1.15
N GLY A 35 -7.26 4.86 1.14
CA GLY A 35 -7.64 3.45 0.95
C GLY A 35 -8.48 2.89 2.11
N LEU A 36 -8.21 3.31 3.35
CA LEU A 36 -8.97 2.86 4.52
C LEU A 36 -10.42 3.39 4.57
N GLU A 37 -10.73 4.45 3.83
CA GLU A 37 -12.08 5.04 3.75
C GLU A 37 -12.98 4.38 2.69
N ARG A 38 -12.41 3.49 1.87
CA ARG A 38 -13.06 2.89 0.70
C ARG A 38 -13.47 1.43 0.97
N ASP A 39 -14.19 0.84 0.01
CA ASP A 39 -14.40 -0.61 0.02
C ASP A 39 -13.03 -1.34 -0.02
N PRO A 40 -12.80 -2.34 0.85
CA PRO A 40 -11.51 -3.00 0.95
C PRO A 40 -11.16 -3.85 -0.26
N VAL A 41 -12.15 -4.36 -1.01
CA VAL A 41 -11.92 -5.14 -2.24
C VAL A 41 -11.46 -4.19 -3.35
N ASP A 42 -12.15 -3.07 -3.53
CA ASP A 42 -11.77 -2.05 -4.52
C ASP A 42 -10.39 -1.47 -4.23
N SER A 43 -10.11 -1.16 -2.96
CA SER A 43 -8.84 -0.56 -2.54
C SER A 43 -7.65 -1.49 -2.73
N ALA A 44 -7.83 -2.78 -2.43
CA ALA A 44 -6.80 -3.79 -2.67
C ALA A 44 -6.52 -3.96 -4.16
N ASN A 45 -7.57 -4.07 -4.98
CA ASN A 45 -7.43 -4.21 -6.44
C ASN A 45 -6.73 -2.99 -7.06
N ASP A 46 -7.12 -1.78 -6.67
CA ASP A 46 -6.50 -0.55 -7.16
C ASP A 46 -5.02 -0.45 -6.76
N ALA A 47 -4.66 -0.89 -5.55
CA ALA A 47 -3.28 -0.91 -5.08
C ALA A 47 -2.40 -1.87 -5.89
N GLU A 48 -2.93 -3.04 -6.29
CA GLU A 48 -2.23 -3.97 -7.17
C GLU A 48 -1.99 -3.37 -8.57
N ILE A 49 -3.03 -2.78 -9.16
CA ILE A 49 -2.94 -2.11 -10.47
C ILE A 49 -1.94 -0.96 -10.42
N LEU A 50 -2.00 -0.14 -9.37
CA LEU A 50 -1.08 0.97 -9.13
C LEU A 50 0.37 0.49 -9.06
N ASN A 51 0.64 -0.56 -8.29
CA ASN A 51 1.97 -1.15 -8.18
C ASN A 51 2.48 -1.64 -9.54
N GLU A 52 1.64 -2.31 -10.34
CA GLU A 52 2.00 -2.78 -11.68
C GLU A 52 2.46 -1.62 -12.58
N TYR A 53 1.68 -0.53 -12.65
CA TYR A 53 2.04 0.61 -13.49
C TYR A 53 3.28 1.35 -12.99
N LEU A 54 3.44 1.52 -11.67
CA LEU A 54 4.62 2.17 -11.10
C LEU A 54 5.88 1.35 -11.34
N ALA A 55 5.81 0.03 -11.19
CA ALA A 55 6.93 -0.87 -11.47
C ALA A 55 7.34 -0.80 -12.95
N ARG A 56 6.39 -0.95 -13.87
CA ARG A 56 6.64 -0.86 -15.33
C ARG A 56 7.22 0.50 -15.73
N ARG A 57 6.74 1.58 -15.10
CA ARG A 57 7.27 2.93 -15.32
C ARG A 57 8.71 3.06 -14.81
N CYS A 58 9.01 2.49 -13.64
CA CYS A 58 10.36 2.47 -13.08
C CYS A 58 11.32 1.73 -14.00
N ASP A 59 10.95 0.53 -14.45
CA ASP A 59 11.74 -0.29 -15.36
C ASP A 59 12.03 0.46 -16.66
N ALA A 60 11.01 1.08 -17.27
CA ALA A 60 11.17 1.87 -18.48
C ALA A 60 12.08 3.09 -18.27
N ALA A 61 12.04 3.73 -17.10
CA ALA A 61 12.89 4.87 -16.77
C ALA A 61 14.36 4.46 -16.55
N LEU A 62 14.60 3.25 -16.03
CA LEU A 62 15.94 2.70 -15.81
C LEU A 62 16.54 2.09 -17.07
N SER A 63 15.72 1.49 -17.95
CA SER A 63 16.18 0.93 -19.24
C SER A 63 16.48 1.99 -20.30
N SER A 64 16.10 3.25 -20.06
CA SER A 64 16.31 4.39 -20.96
C SER A 64 17.58 5.19 -20.63
N GLN A 65 18.41 4.72 -19.68
CA GLN A 65 19.69 5.34 -19.28
C GLN A 65 20.89 4.63 -19.87
#